data_AF-A0A7C5SE18-F1
#
_entry.id   AF-A0A7C5SE18-F1
#
_cell.length_a   1.000
_cell.length_b   1.000
_cell.length_c   1.000
_cell.angle_alpha   90.00
_cell.angle_beta   90.00
_cell.angle_gamma   90.00
#
_symmetry.space_group_name_H-M   'P 1'
#
loop_
_entity.id
_entity.type
_entity.pdbx_description
1 polymer ?
#
loop_
_entity_poly.entity_id
_entity_poly.type
_entity_poly.pdbx_seq_one_letter_code
_entity_poly.pdbx_strand_id
1 'polypeptide(L)' 'MNDKTSPLGPIVSSAHLASGASPALSELEFGMILAFHAFERWMVRCMAAAGQPGLGPLDVLVLHAV' A
#
# COMPACT_ATOMS: atom_id res chain seq x y z
N MET A 1 16.86 -23.25 -3.55
CA MET A 1 16.78 -22.04 -2.69
C MET A 1 15.87 -22.41 -1.52
N ASN A 2 16.45 -22.88 -0.40
CA ASN A 2 15.66 -23.24 0.79
C ASN A 2 15.28 -21.93 1.50
N ASP A 3 14.07 -21.46 1.24
CA ASP A 3 13.52 -20.36 2.01
C ASP A 3 13.13 -20.86 3.39
N LYS A 4 13.76 -20.27 4.39
CA LYS A 4 13.63 -20.64 5.79
C LYS A 4 12.37 -19.95 6.26
N THR A 5 11.25 -20.68 6.23
CA THR A 5 9.91 -20.23 6.63
C THR A 5 9.97 -19.32 7.85
N SER A 6 9.73 -18.03 7.63
CA SER A 6 9.38 -17.10 8.69
C SER A 6 8.26 -17.75 9.52
N PRO A 7 8.28 -17.69 10.88
CA PRO A 7 7.32 -18.41 11.72
C PRO A 7 5.86 -18.02 11.45
N LEU A 8 5.63 -16.94 10.72
CA LEU A 8 4.33 -16.39 10.35
C LEU A 8 3.81 -16.84 8.96
N GLY A 9 4.64 -17.53 8.15
CA GLY A 9 4.32 -17.81 6.75
C GLY A 9 4.39 -16.55 5.84
N PRO A 10 4.13 -16.70 4.54
CA PRO A 10 4.20 -15.58 3.59
C PRO A 10 3.07 -14.56 3.80
N ILE A 11 3.37 -13.27 3.62
CA ILE A 11 2.41 -12.17 3.82
C ILE A 11 1.64 -11.91 2.53
N VAL A 12 0.43 -12.46 2.41
CA VAL A 12 -0.36 -12.36 1.18
C VAL A 12 -1.80 -11.99 1.50
N SER A 13 -2.44 -11.21 0.62
CA SER A 13 -3.86 -10.83 0.77
C SER A 13 -4.81 -12.02 0.64
N SER A 14 -4.39 -13.09 -0.05
CA SER A 14 -5.18 -14.30 -0.30
C SER A 14 -4.29 -15.54 -0.41
N ALA A 15 -4.01 -16.19 0.72
CA ALA A 15 -3.11 -17.35 0.81
C ALA A 15 -3.47 -18.50 -0.14
N HIS A 16 -4.77 -18.71 -0.43
CA HIS A 16 -5.21 -19.75 -1.34
C HIS A 16 -4.91 -19.44 -2.82
N LEU A 17 -4.84 -18.15 -3.21
CA LEU A 17 -4.44 -17.70 -4.56
C LEU A 17 -2.91 -17.64 -4.70
N ALA A 18 -2.20 -17.45 -3.59
CA ALA A 18 -0.74 -17.44 -3.54
C ALA A 18 -0.10 -18.84 -3.58
N SER A 19 -0.90 -19.90 -3.77
CA SER A 19 -0.45 -21.29 -3.84
C SER A 19 0.39 -21.62 -5.09
N GLY A 20 0.81 -20.63 -5.88
CA GLY A 20 1.57 -20.79 -7.12
C GLY A 20 2.63 -19.72 -7.39
N ALA A 21 3.57 -20.11 -8.26
CA ALA A 21 4.63 -19.34 -8.94
C ALA A 21 5.61 -18.49 -8.09
N SER A 22 5.16 -17.54 -7.26
CA SER A 22 6.04 -16.61 -6.53
C SER A 22 5.40 -15.91 -5.33
N PRO A 23 5.51 -16.47 -4.11
CA PRO A 23 5.01 -15.83 -2.88
C PRO A 23 5.63 -14.44 -2.60
N ALA A 24 6.91 -14.25 -2.94
CA ALA A 24 7.60 -12.97 -2.76
C ALA A 24 7.01 -11.84 -3.64
N LEU A 25 6.48 -12.17 -4.82
CA LEU A 25 5.80 -11.18 -5.66
C LEU A 25 4.47 -10.74 -5.04
N SER A 26 3.71 -11.69 -4.49
CA SER A 26 2.47 -11.38 -3.77
C SER A 26 2.70 -10.54 -2.50
N GLU A 27 3.82 -10.76 -1.80
CA GLU A 27 4.24 -9.90 -0.68
C GLU A 27 4.53 -8.46 -1.12
N LEU A 28 5.24 -8.30 -2.24
CA LEU A 28 5.52 -6.99 -2.82
C LEU A 28 4.22 -6.28 -3.23
N GLU A 29 3.31 -6.97 -3.93
CA GLU A 29 2.02 -6.43 -4.31
C GLU A 29 1.22 -5.96 -3.10
N PHE A 30 1.16 -6.78 -2.05
CA PHE A 30 0.49 -6.43 -0.80
C PHE A 30 1.13 -5.19 -0.14
N GLY A 31 2.47 -5.15 -0.08
CA GLY A 31 3.22 -4.01 0.45
C GLY A 31 2.94 -2.72 -0.31
N MET A 32 2.91 -2.77 -1.65
CA MET A 32 2.61 -1.61 -2.49
C MET A 32 1.18 -1.10 -2.30
N ILE A 33 0.19 -1.99 -2.20
CA ILE A 33 -1.20 -1.62 -1.92
C ILE A 33 -1.31 -0.93 -0.56
N LEU A 34 -0.67 -1.49 0.47
CA LEU A 34 -0.68 -0.91 1.81
C LEU A 34 0.00 0.46 1.85
N ALA A 35 1.16 0.58 1.19
CA ALA A 35 1.91 1.83 1.08
C ALA A 35 1.07 2.91 0.38
N PHE A 36 0.41 2.56 -0.74
CA PHE A 36 -0.45 3.48 -1.48
C PHE A 36 -1.61 3.99 -0.60
N HIS A 37 -2.34 3.11 0.07
CA HIS A 37 -3.44 3.52 0.95
C HIS A 37 -2.99 4.30 2.20
N ALA A 38 -1.78 4.04 2.70
CA ALA A 38 -1.20 4.84 3.78
C ALA A 38 -0.85 6.25 3.28
N PHE A 39 -0.27 6.33 2.09
CA PHE A 39 0.07 7.59 1.43
C PHE A 39 -1.16 8.45 1.14
N GLU A 40 -2.24 7.87 0.62
CA GLU A 40 -3.52 8.57 0.41
C GLU A 40 -4.05 9.22 1.70
N ARG A 41 -4.06 8.47 2.82
CA ARG A 41 -4.49 9.00 4.12
C ARG A 41 -3.56 10.09 4.64
N TRP A 42 -2.26 9.95 4.42
CA TRP A 42 -1.28 10.96 4.80
C TRP A 42 -1.51 12.27 4.04
N MET A 43 -1.70 12.21 2.72
CA MET A 43 -2.00 13.39 1.90
C MET A 43 -3.22 14.16 2.41
N VAL A 44 -4.34 13.47 2.66
CA VAL A 44 -5.57 14.10 3.16
C VAL A 44 -5.35 14.74 4.53
N ARG A 45 -4.61 14.08 5.43
CA ARG A 45 -4.29 14.63 6.77
C ARG A 45 -3.37 15.86 6.69
N CYS A 46 -2.38 15.84 5.80
CA CYS A 46 -1.49 16.98 5.58
C CYS A 46 -2.26 18.18 5.02
N MET A 47 -3.14 17.96 4.05
CA MET A 47 -3.94 19.04 3.47
C MET A 47 -4.92 19.64 4.48
N ALA A 48 -5.55 18.80 5.30
CA ALA A 48 -6.38 19.27 6.42
C ALA A 48 -5.56 20.09 7.43
N ALA A 49 -4.35 19.64 7.79
CA ALA A 49 -3.44 20.38 8.68
C ALA A 49 -2.96 21.71 8.07
N ALA A 50 -2.89 21.81 6.75
CA ALA A 50 -2.58 23.04 6.01
C ALA A 50 -3.77 24.01 5.90
N GLY A 51 -4.90 23.71 6.53
CA GLY A 51 -6.09 24.58 6.52
C GLY A 51 -7.01 24.38 5.32
N GLN A 52 -6.84 23.30 4.56
CA GLN A 52 -7.71 22.92 3.44
C GLN A 52 -8.35 21.54 3.69
N PRO A 53 -9.33 21.45 4.61
CA PRO A 53 -10.06 20.21 4.84
C PRO A 53 -11.01 19.88 3.68
N GLY A 54 -11.36 18.60 3.53
CA GLY A 54 -12.37 18.15 2.56
C GLY A 54 -11.83 17.76 1.17
N LEU A 55 -10.53 17.95 0.91
CA LEU A 55 -9.90 17.47 -0.32
C LEU A 55 -9.61 15.97 -0.27
N GLY A 56 -9.93 15.27 -1.35
CA GLY A 56 -9.55 13.89 -1.56
C GLY A 56 -8.12 13.75 -2.09
N PRO A 57 -7.55 12.52 -2.10
CA PRO A 57 -6.21 12.26 -2.63
C PRO A 57 -5.98 12.80 -4.05
N LEU A 58 -6.97 12.63 -4.95
CA LEU A 58 -6.86 13.12 -6.32
C LEU A 58 -6.83 14.64 -6.41
N ASP A 59 -7.62 15.35 -5.60
CA ASP A 59 -7.61 16.82 -5.57
C ASP A 59 -6.23 17.32 -5.16
N VAL A 60 -5.63 16.71 -4.13
CA VAL A 60 -4.28 17.04 -3.66
C VAL A 60 -3.25 16.80 -4.77
N LEU A 61 -3.33 15.69 -5.49
CA LEU A 61 -2.43 15.39 -6.60
C LEU A 61 -2.56 16.39 -7.76
N VAL A 62 -3.78 16.78 -8.11
CA VAL A 62 -4.03 17.80 -9.15
C VAL A 62 -3.44 19.15 -8.73
N LEU A 63 -3.55 19.54 -7.46
CA LEU A 63 -2.93 20.76 -6.94
C LEU A 63 -1.39 20.72 -6.95
N HIS A 64 -0.78 19.53 -6.87
CA HIS A 64 0.67 19.35 -6.93
C HIS A 64 1.21 19.20 -8.37
N ALA A 65 0.34 19.07 -9.37
CA ALA A 65 0.77 19.03 -10.76
C ALA A 65 1.30 20.41 -11.18
N VAL A 66 2.55 20.44 -11.65
CA VAL A 66 3.20 21.62 -12.24
C VAL A 66 3.07 21.63 -13.75
#